data_AF-A0A9Q5CTX9-F1
#
_entry.id   AF-A0A9Q5CTX9-F1
#
_cell.length_a   1.000
_cell.length_b   1.000
_cell.length_c   1.000
_cell.angle_alpha   90.00
_cell.angle_beta   90.00
_cell.angle_gamma   90.00
#
_symmetry.space_group_name_H-M   'P 1'
#
loop_
_entity.id
_entity.type
_entity.pdbx_description
1 polymer ?
#
loop_
_entity_poly.entity_id
_entity_poly.type
_entity_poly.pdbx_seq_one_letter_code
_entity_poly.pdbx_strand_id
1 'polypeptide(L)'
;MDKVYSIDIPNQIILDIDSTNFETYGNQYGSAYNSHYSATGYHPLLVFDGVTGDLLKAELRSGNVYTSRKTVAFIGPLLKRYSNKYICTDLYIRGDSGFAIPGLYEIAEQHDAKYAIRLKANATLYKYSEEFTTRMEILCKRNLYDHYVIYGEFMYKAKKWTKERRVVVKLEKKEGQMCIDYTFVVTSMTSYPEAVIKFYCNRGTMENFIKEGKNGFAFDKMSSSSFIANANKLQEMALAYNLNNWMRRLCFTNSMKSLRIETIRMKIIKVAGKLVKSSRYLKFKLCSSCAYQNEFWNILKNINSLPLLN
;
A
#
# COMPACT_ATOMS: atom_id res chain seq x y z
N MET A 1 -5.70 -13.84 5.79
CA MET A 1 -5.82 -13.33 4.41
C MET A 1 -6.68 -14.21 3.54
N ASP A 2 -6.23 -15.36 3.04
CA ASP A 2 -7.05 -16.16 2.10
C ASP A 2 -8.47 -16.49 2.57
N LYS A 3 -8.62 -16.82 3.86
CA LYS A 3 -9.92 -17.13 4.45
C LYS A 3 -10.86 -15.91 4.50
N VAL A 4 -10.30 -14.71 4.58
CA VAL A 4 -11.07 -13.46 4.52
C VAL A 4 -11.46 -13.18 3.06
N TYR A 5 -10.53 -13.36 2.14
CA TYR A 5 -10.79 -13.20 0.70
C TYR A 5 -11.68 -14.31 0.13
N SER A 6 -11.92 -15.42 0.83
CA SER A 6 -12.96 -16.39 0.42
C SER A 6 -14.37 -15.99 0.87
N ILE A 7 -14.49 -15.12 1.87
CA ILE A 7 -15.79 -14.58 2.31
C ILE A 7 -16.21 -13.43 1.39
N ASP A 8 -15.24 -12.59 1.00
CA ASP A 8 -15.42 -11.44 0.11
C ASP A 8 -14.31 -11.49 -0.95
N ILE A 9 -14.58 -12.21 -2.05
CA ILE A 9 -13.60 -12.40 -3.14
C ILE A 9 -13.43 -11.06 -3.86
N PRO A 10 -12.24 -10.47 -3.84
CA PRO A 10 -12.02 -9.21 -4.54
C PRO A 10 -12.01 -9.44 -6.05
N ASN A 11 -12.69 -8.56 -6.79
CA ASN A 11 -12.65 -8.55 -8.27
C ASN A 11 -11.24 -8.24 -8.81
N GLN A 12 -10.46 -7.49 -8.05
CA GLN A 12 -9.07 -7.17 -8.36
C GLN A 12 -8.24 -7.11 -7.07
N ILE A 13 -6.98 -7.53 -7.14
CA ILE A 13 -6.01 -7.38 -6.06
C ILE A 13 -4.90 -6.46 -6.57
N ILE A 14 -4.62 -5.39 -5.83
CA ILE A 14 -3.58 -4.44 -6.22
C ILE A 14 -2.44 -4.52 -5.22
N LEU A 15 -1.32 -5.11 -5.62
CA LEU A 15 -0.11 -5.16 -4.80
C LEU A 15 0.58 -3.79 -4.83
N ASP A 16 0.25 -2.95 -3.86
CA ASP A 16 0.93 -1.68 -3.63
C ASP A 16 2.21 -1.93 -2.83
N ILE A 17 3.36 -1.71 -3.47
CA ILE A 17 4.67 -1.95 -2.88
C ILE A 17 5.24 -0.61 -2.41
N ASP A 18 5.58 -0.51 -1.12
CA ASP A 18 6.39 0.58 -0.58
C ASP A 18 7.52 0.13 0.31
N SER A 19 8.49 1.01 0.46
CA SER A 19 9.37 1.01 1.61
C SER A 19 9.14 2.24 2.47
N THR A 20 9.37 2.10 3.77
CA THR A 20 9.30 3.24 4.70
C THR A 20 10.47 3.18 5.66
N ASN A 21 10.77 4.30 6.32
CA ASN A 21 11.78 4.36 7.37
C ASN A 21 11.14 4.14 8.75
N PHE A 22 11.73 3.25 9.55
CA PHE A 22 11.44 3.10 10.97
C PHE A 22 12.67 3.59 11.75
N GLU A 23 12.56 4.77 12.33
CA GLU A 23 13.64 5.36 13.11
C GLU A 23 13.96 4.51 14.33
N THR A 24 15.25 4.36 14.60
CA THR A 24 15.75 3.64 15.77
C THR A 24 16.59 4.60 16.60
N TYR A 25 16.52 4.44 17.92
CA TYR A 25 17.36 5.17 18.86
C TYR A 25 18.35 4.23 19.54
N GLY A 26 19.54 4.74 19.84
CA GLY A 26 20.64 3.98 20.42
C GLY A 26 21.32 3.02 19.43
N ASN A 27 22.19 2.15 19.95
CA ASN A 27 22.91 1.16 19.15
C ASN A 27 22.05 -0.09 18.96
N GLN A 28 21.40 -0.21 17.81
CA GLN A 28 20.63 -1.40 17.43
C GLN A 28 21.27 -2.11 16.25
N TYR A 29 21.40 -3.44 16.34
CA TYR A 29 21.97 -4.24 15.26
C TYR A 29 21.12 -4.16 13.99
N GLY A 30 21.75 -3.83 12.86
CA GLY A 30 21.08 -3.69 11.57
C GLY A 30 20.42 -2.34 11.32
N SER A 31 20.46 -1.41 12.27
CA SER A 31 20.13 -0.01 12.02
C SER A 31 21.23 0.67 11.20
N ALA A 32 20.85 1.53 10.26
CA ALA A 32 21.80 2.35 9.55
C ALA A 32 21.22 3.67 9.03
N TYR A 33 22.10 4.61 8.72
CA TYR A 33 21.71 5.89 8.14
C TYR A 33 21.20 5.72 6.72
N ASN A 34 19.99 6.23 6.46
CA ASN A 34 19.39 6.26 5.15
C ASN A 34 19.29 7.70 4.66
N SER A 35 20.09 8.05 3.65
CA SER A 35 20.16 9.41 3.08
C SER A 35 18.86 9.86 2.41
N HIS A 36 18.00 8.95 1.97
CA HIS A 36 16.71 9.29 1.39
C HIS A 36 15.72 9.83 2.44
N TYR A 37 15.83 9.34 3.68
CA TYR A 37 14.96 9.75 4.80
C TYR A 37 15.69 10.63 5.82
N SER A 38 16.98 10.92 5.60
CA SER A 38 17.84 11.67 6.51
C SER A 38 17.81 11.18 7.96
N ALA A 39 17.66 9.86 8.15
CA ALA A 39 17.43 9.25 9.45
C ALA A 39 18.11 7.89 9.58
N THR A 40 18.42 7.51 10.82
CA THR A 40 19.02 6.22 11.16
C THR A 40 17.95 5.24 11.61
N GLY A 41 17.85 4.09 10.95
CA GLY A 41 16.78 3.16 11.23
C GLY A 41 16.78 1.88 10.41
N TYR A 42 15.64 1.19 10.47
CA TYR A 42 15.31 0.09 9.58
C TYR A 42 14.55 0.58 8.36
N HIS A 43 14.60 -0.21 7.29
CA HIS A 43 13.98 0.12 6.01
C HIS A 43 13.00 -0.97 5.55
N PRO A 44 11.92 -1.21 6.31
CA PRO A 44 10.92 -2.23 5.99
C PRO A 44 10.39 -2.14 4.56
N LEU A 45 10.05 -3.30 4.00
CA LEU A 45 9.31 -3.45 2.75
C LEU A 45 7.90 -3.93 3.08
N LEU A 46 6.90 -3.23 2.58
CA LEU A 46 5.48 -3.48 2.85
C LEU A 46 4.74 -3.67 1.54
N VAL A 47 3.78 -4.59 1.53
CA VAL A 47 2.82 -4.77 0.43
C VAL A 47 1.43 -4.69 0.99
N PHE A 48 0.67 -3.70 0.55
CA PHE A 48 -0.75 -3.57 0.85
C PHE A 48 -1.57 -4.01 -0.35
N ASP A 49 -2.79 -4.47 -0.10
CA ASP A 49 -3.81 -4.51 -1.14
C ASP A 49 -4.42 -3.11 -1.28
N GLY A 50 -4.19 -2.48 -2.43
CA GLY A 50 -4.64 -1.12 -2.73
C GLY A 50 -6.16 -0.95 -2.76
N VAL A 51 -6.93 -2.04 -2.84
CA VAL A 51 -8.39 -2.01 -2.76
C VAL A 51 -8.88 -2.09 -1.32
N THR A 52 -8.42 -3.11 -0.58
CA THR A 52 -8.96 -3.42 0.75
C THR A 52 -8.22 -2.73 1.89
N GLY A 53 -6.99 -2.28 1.64
CA GLY A 53 -6.08 -1.74 2.64
C GLY A 53 -5.41 -2.81 3.50
N ASP A 54 -5.62 -4.10 3.23
CA ASP A 54 -4.99 -5.17 4.01
C ASP A 54 -3.47 -5.20 3.76
N LEU A 55 -2.70 -5.36 4.84
CA LEU A 55 -1.25 -5.57 4.76
C LEU A 55 -0.98 -7.04 4.40
N LEU A 56 -0.70 -7.29 3.12
CA LEU A 56 -0.46 -8.63 2.58
C LEU A 56 0.86 -9.23 3.05
N LYS A 57 1.90 -8.40 3.16
CA LYS A 57 3.24 -8.85 3.57
C LYS A 57 4.07 -7.69 4.12
N ALA A 58 4.85 -7.97 5.15
CA ALA A 58 5.82 -7.05 5.73
C ALA A 58 7.16 -7.77 5.96
N GLU A 59 8.26 -7.14 5.61
CA GLU A 59 9.62 -7.61 5.94
C GLU A 59 10.41 -6.45 6.53
N LEU A 60 10.89 -6.62 7.77
CA LEU A 60 11.86 -5.71 8.35
C LEU A 60 13.19 -5.90 7.64
N ARG A 61 13.82 -4.80 7.19
CA ARG A 61 15.15 -4.84 6.56
C ARG A 61 16.09 -3.90 7.29
N SER A 62 17.37 -4.25 7.28
CA SER A 62 18.42 -3.35 7.75
C SER A 62 18.43 -2.04 6.95
N GLY A 63 18.75 -0.92 7.61
CA GLY A 63 18.79 0.41 6.99
C GLY A 63 19.74 0.53 5.79
N ASN A 64 20.76 -0.34 5.72
CA ASN A 64 21.76 -0.38 4.64
C ASN A 64 21.27 -1.07 3.35
N VAL A 65 20.05 -1.62 3.34
CA VAL A 65 19.53 -2.35 2.18
C VAL A 65 18.80 -1.40 1.23
N TYR A 66 19.35 -1.25 0.01
CA TYR A 66 18.74 -0.49 -1.07
C TYR A 66 17.29 -0.96 -1.35
N THR A 67 16.38 -0.02 -1.63
CA THR A 67 14.92 -0.24 -1.74
C THR A 67 14.52 -1.44 -2.59
N SER A 68 15.23 -1.69 -3.69
CA SER A 68 14.93 -2.74 -4.67
C SER A 68 15.60 -4.11 -4.41
N ARG A 69 16.51 -4.21 -3.44
CA ARG A 69 17.19 -5.49 -3.14
C ARG A 69 16.18 -6.48 -2.57
N LYS A 70 16.12 -7.68 -3.16
CA LYS A 70 15.20 -8.79 -2.82
C LYS A 70 13.70 -8.55 -3.09
N THR A 71 13.30 -7.46 -3.73
CA THR A 71 11.87 -7.21 -4.05
C THR A 71 11.25 -8.35 -4.86
N VAL A 72 11.96 -8.92 -5.83
CA VAL A 72 11.45 -10.06 -6.63
C VAL A 72 11.19 -11.28 -5.76
N ALA A 73 12.12 -11.63 -4.86
CA ALA A 73 11.96 -12.74 -3.91
C ALA A 73 10.86 -12.46 -2.87
N PHE A 74 10.64 -11.19 -2.54
CA PHE A 74 9.58 -10.77 -1.62
C PHE A 74 8.19 -10.86 -2.26
N ILE A 75 8.04 -10.41 -3.51
CA ILE A 75 6.76 -10.32 -4.22
C ILE A 75 6.37 -11.64 -4.90
N GLY A 76 7.33 -12.40 -5.42
CA GLY A 76 7.08 -13.64 -6.17
C GLY A 76 6.16 -14.63 -5.47
N PRO A 77 6.35 -14.93 -4.17
CA PRO A 77 5.43 -15.80 -3.43
C PRO A 77 4.00 -15.27 -3.35
N LEU A 78 3.78 -13.95 -3.29
CA LEU A 78 2.44 -13.36 -3.30
C LEU A 78 1.82 -13.50 -4.68
N LEU A 79 2.55 -13.16 -5.74
CA LEU A 79 2.07 -13.30 -7.12
C LEU A 79 1.67 -14.74 -7.42
N LYS A 80 2.54 -15.70 -7.10
CA LYS A 80 2.25 -17.14 -7.27
C LYS A 80 1.03 -17.57 -6.46
N ARG A 81 0.89 -17.12 -5.21
CA ARG A 81 -0.23 -17.48 -4.35
C ARG A 81 -1.56 -16.96 -4.91
N TYR A 82 -1.62 -15.68 -5.28
CA TYR A 82 -2.86 -15.05 -5.74
C TYR A 82 -3.24 -15.47 -7.16
N SER A 83 -2.28 -15.55 -8.09
CA SER A 83 -2.54 -16.04 -9.45
C SER A 83 -3.07 -17.49 -9.46
N ASN A 84 -2.54 -18.37 -8.61
CA ASN A 84 -3.01 -19.76 -8.55
C ASN A 84 -4.37 -19.92 -7.87
N LYS A 85 -4.66 -19.09 -6.87
CA LYS A 85 -5.85 -19.28 -6.01
C LYS A 85 -7.07 -18.50 -6.49
N TYR A 86 -6.86 -17.36 -7.16
CA TYR A 86 -7.93 -16.46 -7.60
C TYR A 86 -7.79 -16.21 -9.11
N ILE A 87 -8.01 -17.26 -9.90
CA ILE A 87 -7.80 -17.26 -11.37
C ILE A 87 -8.64 -16.20 -12.08
N CYS A 88 -9.85 -15.90 -11.56
CA CYS A 88 -10.75 -14.90 -12.13
C CYS A 88 -10.54 -13.48 -11.57
N THR A 89 -9.55 -13.26 -10.71
CA THR A 89 -9.28 -11.96 -10.09
C THR A 89 -8.12 -11.29 -10.82
N ASP A 90 -8.35 -10.08 -11.32
CA ASP A 90 -7.27 -9.31 -11.95
C ASP A 90 -6.20 -8.94 -10.91
N LEU A 91 -4.93 -9.28 -11.22
CA LEU A 91 -3.79 -8.98 -10.36
C LEU A 91 -3.03 -7.78 -10.91
N TYR A 92 -2.81 -6.78 -10.05
CA TYR A 92 -2.05 -5.59 -10.39
C TYR A 92 -0.87 -5.36 -9.44
N ILE A 93 0.16 -4.68 -9.93
CA ILE A 93 1.26 -4.15 -9.12
C ILE A 93 1.35 -2.64 -9.31
N ARG A 94 1.48 -1.90 -8.21
CA ARG A 94 1.88 -0.49 -8.25
C ARG A 94 3.11 -0.25 -7.38
N GLY A 95 3.99 0.61 -7.88
CA GLY A 95 5.23 0.95 -7.18
C GLY A 95 5.77 2.30 -7.64
N ASP A 96 6.56 2.92 -6.79
CA ASP A 96 7.31 4.12 -7.17
C ASP A 96 8.55 3.78 -8.04
N SER A 97 9.37 4.79 -8.32
CA SER A 97 10.58 4.63 -9.12
C SER A 97 11.67 3.81 -8.44
N GLY A 98 11.62 3.60 -7.13
CA GLY A 98 12.48 2.67 -6.41
C GLY A 98 12.21 1.21 -6.77
N PHE A 99 11.01 0.91 -7.29
CA PHE A 99 10.61 -0.43 -7.73
C PHE A 99 10.66 -0.61 -9.25
N ALA A 100 11.19 0.36 -9.99
CA ALA A 100 11.38 0.27 -11.43
C ALA A 100 12.55 -0.66 -11.83
N ILE A 101 12.43 -1.95 -11.49
CA ILE A 101 13.46 -2.97 -11.73
C ILE A 101 13.01 -4.00 -12.78
N PRO A 102 13.91 -4.45 -13.69
CA PRO A 102 13.55 -5.38 -14.76
C PRO A 102 12.90 -6.68 -14.25
N GLY A 103 13.46 -7.26 -13.19
CA GLY A 103 12.95 -8.51 -12.62
C GLY A 103 11.55 -8.41 -12.03
N LEU A 104 11.09 -7.22 -11.62
CA LEU A 104 9.71 -7.04 -11.15
C LEU A 104 8.72 -7.05 -12.31
N TYR A 105 9.10 -6.46 -13.47
CA TYR A 105 8.27 -6.55 -14.67
C TYR A 105 8.18 -8.00 -15.17
N GLU A 106 9.32 -8.70 -15.20
CA GLU A 106 9.40 -10.08 -15.69
C GLU A 106 8.57 -11.03 -14.84
N ILE A 107 8.67 -10.97 -13.50
CA ILE A 107 7.86 -11.82 -12.63
C ILE A 107 6.37 -11.45 -12.66
N ALA A 108 6.03 -10.17 -12.85
CA ALA A 108 4.65 -9.76 -13.03
C ALA A 108 4.07 -10.36 -14.31
N GLU A 109 4.81 -10.25 -15.42
CA GLU A 109 4.42 -10.80 -16.72
C GLU A 109 4.33 -12.33 -16.71
N GLN A 110 5.21 -13.03 -15.96
CA GLN A 110 5.14 -14.48 -15.78
C GLN A 110 3.86 -14.96 -15.06
N HIS A 111 3.29 -14.12 -14.21
CA HIS A 111 2.09 -14.42 -13.42
C HIS A 111 0.83 -13.73 -13.96
N ASP A 112 0.87 -13.20 -15.19
CA ASP A 112 -0.20 -12.41 -15.80
C ASP A 112 -0.68 -11.22 -14.93
N ALA A 113 0.23 -10.69 -14.11
CA ALA A 113 -0.03 -9.52 -13.29
C ALA A 113 0.24 -8.24 -14.08
N LYS A 114 -0.77 -7.40 -14.20
CA LYS A 114 -0.65 -6.07 -14.80
C LYS A 114 0.14 -5.15 -13.86
N TYR A 115 0.82 -4.13 -14.37
CA TYR A 115 1.57 -3.22 -13.49
C TYR A 115 1.52 -1.77 -13.94
N ALA A 116 1.69 -0.86 -12.98
CA ALA A 116 1.90 0.56 -13.18
C ALA A 116 2.99 1.05 -12.21
N ILE A 117 4.21 1.22 -12.72
CA ILE A 117 5.38 1.55 -11.90
C ILE A 117 5.99 2.86 -12.40
N ARG A 118 6.20 3.82 -11.50
CA ARG A 118 6.78 5.12 -11.89
C ARG A 118 8.21 4.94 -12.40
N LEU A 119 8.58 5.65 -13.45
CA LEU A 119 9.97 5.77 -13.88
C LEU A 119 10.55 7.09 -13.37
N LYS A 120 11.84 7.06 -12.99
CA LYS A 120 12.59 8.29 -12.75
C LYS A 120 12.85 8.97 -14.10
N ALA A 121 12.41 10.22 -14.22
CA ALA A 121 12.62 11.02 -15.43
C ALA A 121 14.12 11.11 -15.76
N ASN A 122 14.43 11.04 -17.06
CA ASN A 122 15.79 11.14 -17.59
C ASN A 122 15.75 11.74 -19.00
N ALA A 123 16.90 12.16 -19.52
CA ALA A 123 17.02 12.81 -20.84
C ALA A 123 16.41 11.98 -21.97
N THR A 124 16.54 10.64 -21.93
CA THR A 124 15.94 9.78 -22.94
C THR A 124 14.42 9.83 -22.87
N LEU A 125 13.81 9.71 -21.69
CA LEU A 125 12.35 9.78 -21.55
C LEU A 125 11.78 11.13 -22.01
N TYR A 126 12.49 12.23 -21.74
CA TYR A 126 12.10 13.55 -22.25
C TYR A 126 12.11 13.61 -23.78
N LYS A 127 13.12 13.02 -24.41
CA LYS A 127 13.20 12.93 -25.88
C LYS A 127 12.03 12.13 -26.46
N TYR A 128 11.64 11.02 -25.83
CA TYR A 128 10.46 10.26 -26.26
C TYR A 128 9.14 11.01 -26.04
N SER A 129 9.10 12.01 -25.15
CA SER A 129 7.93 12.83 -24.90
C SER A 129 7.91 14.18 -25.63
N GLU A 130 8.89 14.43 -26.52
CA GLU A 130 9.08 15.74 -27.16
C GLU A 130 7.83 16.22 -27.92
N GLU A 131 7.15 15.34 -28.64
CA GLU A 131 5.90 15.66 -29.34
C GLU A 131 4.82 16.18 -28.37
N PHE A 132 4.67 15.54 -27.21
CA PHE A 132 3.71 15.96 -26.18
C PHE A 132 4.13 17.28 -25.52
N THR A 133 5.44 17.49 -25.35
CA THR A 133 5.99 18.75 -24.84
C THR A 133 5.70 19.90 -25.79
N THR A 134 5.98 19.74 -27.09
CA THR A 134 5.66 20.76 -28.10
C THR A 134 4.16 21.08 -28.12
N ARG A 135 3.30 20.05 -28.02
CA ARG A 135 1.85 20.26 -27.92
C ARG A 135 1.47 21.05 -26.66
N MET A 136 2.09 20.76 -25.52
CA MET A 136 1.88 21.51 -24.27
C MET A 136 2.29 22.97 -24.43
N GLU A 137 3.45 23.24 -25.02
CA GLU A 137 3.95 24.59 -25.25
C GLU A 137 3.02 25.41 -26.16
N ILE A 138 2.47 24.80 -27.21
CA ILE A 138 1.48 25.45 -28.09
C ILE A 138 0.22 25.84 -27.31
N LEU A 139 -0.27 24.98 -26.41
CA LEU A 139 -1.41 25.32 -25.55
C LEU A 139 -1.06 26.46 -24.57
N CYS A 140 0.12 26.40 -23.96
CA CYS A 140 0.57 27.41 -22.99
C CYS A 140 0.77 28.79 -23.62
N LYS A 141 1.17 28.86 -24.90
CA LYS A 141 1.26 30.14 -25.64
C LYS A 141 -0.08 30.86 -25.75
N ARG A 142 -1.19 30.14 -25.70
CA ARG A 142 -2.55 30.73 -25.80
C ARG A 142 -3.00 31.33 -24.47
N ASN A 143 -2.70 30.66 -23.35
CA ASN A 143 -2.91 31.21 -22.02
C ASN A 143 -1.88 30.65 -21.03
N LEU A 144 -0.99 31.51 -20.55
CA LEU A 144 0.10 31.11 -19.67
C LEU A 144 -0.34 30.82 -18.24
N TYR A 145 -1.54 31.19 -17.82
CA TYR A 145 -1.97 31.06 -16.43
C TYR A 145 -2.79 29.80 -16.18
N ASP A 146 -3.43 29.25 -17.21
CA ASP A 146 -4.34 28.12 -17.06
C ASP A 146 -3.64 26.80 -16.70
N HIS A 147 -4.43 25.90 -16.11
CA HIS A 147 -4.07 24.51 -15.90
C HIS A 147 -4.21 23.70 -17.20
N TYR A 148 -3.15 22.96 -17.56
CA TYR A 148 -3.16 22.07 -18.72
C TYR A 148 -2.63 20.69 -18.36
N VAL A 149 -3.26 19.67 -18.95
CA VAL A 149 -2.82 18.28 -18.84
C VAL A 149 -2.80 17.64 -20.20
N ILE A 150 -1.69 17.00 -20.55
CA ILE A 150 -1.55 16.16 -21.73
C ILE A 150 -1.15 14.76 -21.29
N TYR A 151 -1.82 13.77 -21.85
CA TYR A 151 -1.46 12.37 -21.71
C TYR A 151 -0.89 11.87 -23.02
N GLY A 152 0.15 11.05 -22.93
CA GLY A 152 0.80 10.42 -24.06
C GLY A 152 1.28 9.02 -23.72
N GLU A 153 1.73 8.31 -24.73
CA GLU A 153 2.34 6.99 -24.58
C GLU A 153 3.38 6.74 -25.65
N PHE A 154 4.33 5.88 -25.33
CA PHE A 154 5.33 5.41 -26.27
C PHE A 154 5.88 4.06 -25.82
N MET A 155 6.49 3.33 -26.73
CA MET A 155 7.22 2.12 -26.42
C MET A 155 8.67 2.47 -26.06
N TYR A 156 9.18 1.85 -25.00
CA TYR A 156 10.52 2.14 -24.47
C TYR A 156 11.21 0.86 -24.00
N LYS A 157 12.51 0.76 -24.32
CA LYS A 157 13.39 -0.31 -23.84
C LYS A 157 14.62 0.28 -23.18
N ALA A 158 14.69 0.19 -21.85
CA ALA A 158 15.93 0.52 -21.15
C ALA A 158 17.00 -0.55 -21.45
N LYS A 159 18.29 -0.17 -21.35
CA LYS A 159 19.42 -1.04 -21.67
C LYS A 159 19.40 -2.40 -20.93
N LYS A 160 18.90 -2.43 -19.68
CA LYS A 160 18.82 -3.64 -18.86
C LYS A 160 17.53 -4.45 -19.07
N TRP A 161 16.62 -3.99 -19.92
CA TRP A 161 15.35 -4.66 -20.16
C TRP A 161 15.50 -5.69 -21.26
N THR A 162 14.96 -6.88 -21.01
CA THR A 162 14.87 -7.98 -21.97
C THR A 162 14.02 -7.60 -23.19
N LYS A 163 12.88 -6.95 -22.96
CA LYS A 163 11.95 -6.49 -24.00
C LYS A 163 11.52 -5.04 -23.81
N GLU A 164 10.99 -4.48 -24.90
CA GLU A 164 10.34 -3.18 -24.91
C GLU A 164 9.02 -3.22 -24.15
N ARG A 165 8.68 -2.13 -23.46
CA ARG A 165 7.45 -2.00 -22.66
C ARG A 165 6.79 -0.65 -22.92
N ARG A 166 5.48 -0.62 -22.75
CA ARG A 166 4.68 0.60 -22.87
C ARG A 166 4.99 1.53 -21.70
N VAL A 167 5.22 2.81 -22.01
CA VAL A 167 5.38 3.89 -21.04
C VAL A 167 4.31 4.93 -21.31
N VAL A 168 3.54 5.24 -20.29
CA VAL A 168 2.57 6.33 -20.29
C VAL A 168 3.22 7.57 -19.68
N VAL A 169 2.95 8.74 -20.27
CA VAL A 169 3.41 10.02 -19.76
C VAL A 169 2.22 10.94 -19.48
N LYS A 170 2.25 11.61 -18.32
CA LYS A 170 1.41 12.79 -18.02
C LYS A 170 2.32 14.01 -17.97
N LEU A 171 2.00 15.02 -18.78
CA LEU A 171 2.55 16.36 -18.69
C LEU A 171 1.49 17.22 -18.01
N GLU A 172 1.85 17.90 -16.93
CA GLU A 172 0.95 18.76 -16.17
C GLU A 172 1.59 20.12 -15.97
N LYS A 173 0.88 21.16 -16.40
CA LYS A 173 1.18 22.54 -16.03
C LYS A 173 0.13 22.99 -15.03
N LYS A 174 0.57 23.29 -13.81
CA LYS A 174 -0.31 23.82 -12.76
C LYS A 174 -0.58 25.29 -13.00
N GLU A 175 -1.72 25.75 -12.52
CA GLU A 175 -2.07 27.17 -12.52
C GLU A 175 -0.97 27.98 -11.82
N GLY A 176 -0.55 29.09 -12.43
CA GLY A 176 0.50 29.96 -11.90
C GLY A 176 1.93 29.38 -11.93
N GLN A 177 2.16 28.18 -12.49
CA GLN A 177 3.49 27.60 -12.64
C GLN A 177 3.95 27.62 -14.10
N MET A 178 5.22 27.98 -14.34
CA MET A 178 5.84 27.92 -15.67
C MET A 178 6.43 26.55 -15.99
N CYS A 179 6.78 25.76 -14.97
CA CYS A 179 7.37 24.45 -15.15
C CYS A 179 6.31 23.40 -15.50
N ILE A 180 6.65 22.52 -16.44
CA ILE A 180 5.84 21.35 -16.79
C ILE A 180 6.32 20.18 -15.93
N ASP A 181 5.41 19.61 -15.15
CA ASP A 181 5.65 18.39 -14.38
C ASP A 181 5.46 17.17 -15.29
N TYR A 182 6.45 16.27 -15.29
CA TYR A 182 6.38 15.01 -16.05
C TYR A 182 6.22 13.82 -15.10
N THR A 183 5.24 12.99 -15.40
CA THR A 183 5.05 11.70 -14.73
C THR A 183 5.12 10.58 -15.77
N PHE A 184 6.19 9.79 -15.70
CA PHE A 184 6.38 8.61 -16.54
C PHE A 184 6.00 7.35 -15.75
N VAL A 185 5.18 6.48 -16.32
CA VAL A 185 4.75 5.21 -15.72
C VAL A 185 4.95 4.11 -16.75
N VAL A 186 5.77 3.11 -16.44
CA VAL A 186 5.84 1.88 -17.25
C VAL A 186 4.69 0.97 -16.87
N THR A 187 4.06 0.38 -17.89
CA THR A 187 2.85 -0.42 -17.69
C THR A 187 2.72 -1.56 -18.69
N SER A 188 2.04 -2.63 -18.26
CA SER A 188 1.52 -3.70 -19.13
C SER A 188 0.01 -3.59 -19.37
N MET A 189 -0.65 -2.59 -18.78
CA MET A 189 -2.09 -2.36 -18.97
C MET A 189 -2.36 -1.90 -20.41
N THR A 190 -3.53 -2.25 -20.95
CA THR A 190 -3.98 -1.82 -22.29
C THR A 190 -4.93 -0.61 -22.25
N SER A 191 -5.30 -0.15 -21.05
CA SER A 191 -6.17 1.01 -20.85
C SER A 191 -5.56 2.30 -21.39
N TYR A 192 -6.39 3.30 -21.71
CA TYR A 192 -5.94 4.61 -22.16
C TYR A 192 -4.93 5.28 -21.19
N PRO A 193 -3.98 6.08 -21.69
CA PRO A 193 -2.97 6.77 -20.89
C PRO A 193 -3.50 7.45 -19.61
N GLU A 194 -4.60 8.20 -19.73
CA GLU A 194 -5.23 8.86 -18.59
C GLU A 194 -5.70 7.88 -17.50
N ALA A 195 -6.27 6.74 -17.89
CA ALA A 195 -6.76 5.73 -16.96
C ALA A 195 -5.60 5.05 -16.22
N VAL A 196 -4.48 4.78 -16.91
CA VAL A 196 -3.26 4.24 -16.28
C VAL A 196 -2.70 5.24 -15.25
N ILE A 197 -2.68 6.53 -15.59
CA ILE A 197 -2.20 7.56 -14.66
C ILE A 197 -3.13 7.68 -13.45
N LYS A 198 -4.46 7.70 -13.65
CA LYS A 198 -5.44 7.68 -12.55
C LYS A 198 -5.26 6.45 -11.66
N PHE A 199 -5.09 5.27 -12.25
CA PHE A 199 -4.80 4.03 -11.54
C PHE A 199 -3.50 4.14 -10.72
N TYR A 200 -2.44 4.71 -11.29
CA TYR A 200 -1.17 4.94 -10.59
C TYR A 200 -1.31 5.97 -9.46
N CYS A 201 -1.99 7.10 -9.67
CA CYS A 201 -2.18 8.16 -8.67
C CYS A 201 -2.88 7.66 -7.40
N ASN A 202 -3.77 6.66 -7.53
CA ASN A 202 -4.39 6.00 -6.40
C ASN A 202 -3.41 5.25 -5.48
N ARG A 203 -2.11 5.11 -5.84
CA ARG A 203 -1.05 4.63 -4.93
C ARG A 203 -0.92 5.52 -3.69
N GLY A 204 -1.29 6.80 -3.77
CA GLY A 204 -1.24 7.72 -2.62
C GLY A 204 -2.02 7.25 -1.39
N THR A 205 -3.00 6.33 -1.56
CA THR A 205 -3.71 5.71 -0.44
C THR A 205 -2.79 4.89 0.46
N MET A 206 -1.74 4.28 -0.09
CA MET A 206 -0.80 3.48 0.67
C MET A 206 -0.04 4.28 1.72
N GLU A 207 0.27 5.56 1.45
CA GLU A 207 0.87 6.44 2.47
C GLU A 207 -0.05 6.57 3.69
N ASN A 208 -1.37 6.58 3.49
CA ASN A 208 -2.34 6.61 4.58
C ASN A 208 -2.35 5.29 5.36
N PHE A 209 -2.22 4.14 4.69
CA PHE A 209 -2.12 2.84 5.37
C PHE A 209 -0.85 2.73 6.22
N ILE A 210 0.29 3.20 5.69
CA ILE A 210 1.54 3.26 6.44
C ILE A 210 1.42 4.21 7.63
N LYS A 211 0.84 5.40 7.44
CA LYS A 211 0.58 6.36 8.54
C LYS A 211 -0.33 5.75 9.61
N GLU A 212 -1.38 5.02 9.24
CA GLU A 212 -2.25 4.32 10.17
C GLU A 212 -1.49 3.21 10.93
N GLY A 213 -0.65 2.43 10.24
CA GLY A 213 0.20 1.43 10.86
C GLY A 213 1.17 2.03 11.89
N LYS A 214 1.82 3.15 11.55
CA LYS A 214 2.72 3.87 12.47
C LYS A 214 1.98 4.45 13.67
N ASN A 215 0.99 5.31 13.43
CA ASN A 215 0.32 6.05 14.51
C ASN A 215 -0.63 5.16 15.33
N GLY A 216 -1.31 4.23 14.68
CA GLY A 216 -2.34 3.40 15.29
C GLY A 216 -1.82 2.12 15.94
N PHE A 217 -0.81 1.50 15.31
CA PHE A 217 -0.28 0.18 15.68
C PHE A 217 1.22 0.20 15.99
N ALA A 218 1.84 1.38 16.06
CA ALA A 218 3.24 1.54 16.46
C ALA A 218 4.23 0.75 15.59
N PHE A 219 3.97 0.65 14.28
CA PHE A 219 4.84 -0.05 13.33
C PHE A 219 6.29 0.43 13.38
N ASP A 220 6.53 1.70 13.68
CA ASP A 220 7.86 2.31 13.72
C ASP A 220 8.53 2.26 15.10
N LYS A 221 7.86 1.74 16.13
CA LYS A 221 8.41 1.66 17.49
C LYS A 221 9.23 0.38 17.67
N MET A 222 10.46 0.39 17.19
CA MET A 222 11.40 -0.73 17.30
C MET A 222 12.23 -0.63 18.58
N SER A 223 11.73 -1.24 19.65
CA SER A 223 12.20 -1.06 21.03
C SER A 223 13.23 -2.10 21.49
N SER A 224 13.49 -3.14 20.72
CA SER A 224 14.50 -4.16 21.07
C SER A 224 15.84 -3.84 20.42
N SER A 225 16.95 -4.22 21.07
CA SER A 225 18.28 -4.24 20.44
C SER A 225 18.46 -5.39 19.45
N SER A 226 17.61 -6.43 19.53
CA SER A 226 17.62 -7.59 18.63
C SER A 226 16.79 -7.33 17.38
N PHE A 227 17.43 -7.48 16.22
CA PHE A 227 16.76 -7.36 14.91
C PHE A 227 15.60 -8.36 14.76
N ILE A 228 15.81 -9.61 15.20
CA ILE A 228 14.79 -10.67 15.08
C ILE A 228 13.59 -10.36 15.96
N ALA A 229 13.81 -9.86 17.18
CA ALA A 229 12.72 -9.46 18.07
C ALA A 229 11.89 -8.31 17.45
N ASN A 230 12.55 -7.32 16.86
CA ASN A 230 11.89 -6.23 16.13
C ASN A 230 11.14 -6.72 14.88
N ALA A 231 11.71 -7.68 14.14
CA ALA A 231 11.05 -8.28 12.99
C ALA A 231 9.78 -9.05 13.39
N ASN A 232 9.82 -9.81 14.48
CA ASN A 232 8.65 -10.52 15.03
C ASN A 232 7.59 -9.53 15.52
N LYS A 233 8.00 -8.48 16.24
CA LYS A 233 7.10 -7.40 16.66
C LYS A 233 6.36 -6.79 15.47
N LEU A 234 7.05 -6.54 14.35
CA LEU A 234 6.41 -6.04 13.14
C LEU A 234 5.32 -7.00 12.61
N GLN A 235 5.53 -8.31 12.67
CA GLN A 235 4.52 -9.29 12.26
C GLN A 235 3.30 -9.29 13.19
N GLU A 236 3.51 -9.17 14.51
CA GLU A 236 2.41 -9.06 15.47
C GLU A 236 1.58 -7.79 15.22
N MET A 237 2.24 -6.65 14.97
CA MET A 237 1.56 -5.40 14.67
C MET A 237 0.82 -5.48 13.31
N ALA A 238 1.42 -6.14 12.31
CA ALA A 238 0.77 -6.39 11.02
C ALA A 238 -0.50 -7.24 11.17
N LEU A 239 -0.47 -8.25 12.04
CA LEU A 239 -1.65 -9.07 12.36
C LEU A 239 -2.73 -8.24 13.06
N ALA A 240 -2.36 -7.44 14.06
CA ALA A 240 -3.30 -6.56 14.76
C ALA A 240 -3.95 -5.54 13.81
N TYR A 241 -3.15 -4.95 12.91
CA TYR A 241 -3.62 -4.05 11.86
C TYR A 241 -4.68 -4.73 10.96
N ASN A 242 -4.35 -5.92 10.45
CA ASN A 242 -5.24 -6.68 9.58
C ASN A 242 -6.51 -7.13 10.30
N LEU A 243 -6.43 -7.61 11.55
CA LEU A 243 -7.61 -7.99 12.33
C LEU A 243 -8.58 -6.82 12.48
N ASN A 244 -8.05 -5.62 12.77
CA ASN A 244 -8.86 -4.42 12.81
C ASN A 244 -9.45 -4.07 11.43
N ASN A 245 -8.67 -4.21 10.35
CA ASN A 245 -9.19 -3.92 9.01
C ASN A 245 -10.30 -4.90 8.58
N TRP A 246 -10.14 -6.19 8.85
CA TRP A 246 -11.17 -7.19 8.59
C TRP A 246 -12.41 -6.97 9.44
N MET A 247 -12.24 -6.64 10.72
CA MET A 247 -13.36 -6.30 11.58
C MET A 247 -14.16 -5.10 11.03
N ARG A 248 -13.49 -4.05 10.54
CA ARG A 248 -14.16 -2.93 9.86
C ARG A 248 -14.88 -3.41 8.59
N ARG A 249 -14.19 -4.11 7.71
CA ARG A 249 -14.72 -4.52 6.39
C ARG A 249 -15.95 -5.44 6.54
N LEU A 250 -15.85 -6.43 7.40
CA LEU A 250 -16.80 -7.54 7.50
C LEU A 250 -17.90 -7.30 8.55
N CYS A 251 -17.59 -6.65 9.66
CA CYS A 251 -18.48 -6.62 10.83
C CYS A 251 -19.10 -5.24 11.11
N PHE A 252 -18.56 -4.16 10.56
CA PHE A 252 -19.05 -2.81 10.84
C PHE A 252 -20.14 -2.39 9.86
N THR A 253 -21.05 -1.53 10.34
CA THR A 253 -22.03 -0.84 9.48
C THR A 253 -21.34 0.18 8.58
N ASN A 254 -21.96 0.54 7.46
CA ASN A 254 -21.36 1.46 6.47
C ASN A 254 -20.95 2.82 7.06
N SER A 255 -21.69 3.32 8.06
CA SER A 255 -21.35 4.57 8.76
C SER A 255 -20.08 4.49 9.62
N MET A 256 -19.64 3.28 9.98
CA MET A 256 -18.50 3.04 10.86
C MET A 256 -17.26 2.49 10.15
N LYS A 257 -17.39 2.02 8.89
CA LYS A 257 -16.29 1.43 8.12
C LYS A 257 -15.11 2.38 7.92
N SER A 258 -15.36 3.70 7.87
CA SER A 258 -14.35 4.74 7.69
C SER A 258 -13.65 5.17 8.98
N LEU A 259 -14.00 4.61 10.14
CA LEU A 259 -13.40 4.99 11.42
C LEU A 259 -11.93 4.58 11.50
N ARG A 260 -11.10 5.51 11.97
CA ARG A 260 -9.69 5.25 12.30
C ARG A 260 -9.59 4.41 13.57
N ILE A 261 -8.50 3.65 13.69
CA ILE A 261 -8.25 2.78 14.85
C ILE A 261 -8.32 3.52 16.19
N GLU A 262 -7.89 4.79 16.29
CA GLU A 262 -8.02 5.55 17.53
C GLU A 262 -9.47 5.72 17.98
N THR A 263 -10.36 6.05 17.04
CA THR A 263 -11.79 6.15 17.30
C THR A 263 -12.39 4.79 17.64
N ILE A 264 -12.00 3.73 16.92
CA ILE A 264 -12.44 2.36 17.22
C ILE A 264 -12.01 1.95 18.63
N ARG A 265 -10.77 2.26 19.00
CA ARG A 265 -10.22 1.98 20.33
C ARG A 265 -11.07 2.65 21.40
N MET A 266 -11.43 3.92 21.23
CA MET A 266 -12.26 4.64 22.19
C MET A 266 -13.71 4.15 22.24
N LYS A 267 -14.33 3.88 21.08
CA LYS A 267 -15.76 3.56 21.00
C LYS A 267 -16.08 2.11 21.33
N ILE A 268 -15.24 1.17 20.89
CA ILE A 268 -15.55 -0.27 20.88
C ILE A 268 -14.61 -1.07 21.80
N ILE A 269 -13.33 -0.73 21.88
CA ILE A 269 -12.35 -1.53 22.64
C ILE A 269 -12.26 -1.07 24.10
N LYS A 270 -12.23 0.25 24.35
CA LYS A 270 -12.06 0.86 25.67
C LYS A 270 -13.41 1.03 26.37
N VAL A 271 -14.16 -0.06 26.51
CA VAL A 271 -15.42 -0.09 27.26
C VAL A 271 -15.14 -0.51 28.70
N ALA A 272 -15.53 0.32 29.66
CA ALA A 272 -15.41 -0.03 31.07
C ALA A 272 -16.26 -1.26 31.39
N GLY A 273 -15.73 -2.19 32.18
CA GLY A 273 -16.45 -3.39 32.58
C GLY A 273 -15.95 -3.96 33.90
N LYS A 274 -16.79 -4.78 34.54
CA LYS A 274 -16.51 -5.51 35.78
C LYS A 274 -16.41 -7.00 35.49
N LEU A 275 -15.31 -7.62 35.88
CA LEU A 275 -15.20 -9.08 35.90
C LEU A 275 -15.93 -9.63 37.12
N VAL A 276 -16.91 -10.50 36.90
CA VAL A 276 -17.71 -11.13 37.95
C VAL A 276 -17.57 -12.65 37.83
N LYS A 277 -17.18 -13.30 38.93
CA LYS A 277 -17.17 -14.76 39.02
C LYS A 277 -18.53 -15.24 39.51
N SER A 278 -19.15 -16.14 38.77
CA SER A 278 -20.39 -16.83 39.16
C SER A 278 -20.15 -18.32 39.06
N SER A 279 -20.05 -18.99 40.21
CA SER A 279 -19.68 -20.40 40.37
C SER A 279 -18.51 -20.82 39.46
N ARG A 280 -18.79 -21.45 38.31
CA ARG A 280 -17.83 -22.01 37.34
C ARG A 280 -17.46 -21.06 36.20
N TYR A 281 -18.11 -19.91 36.07
CA TYR A 281 -17.93 -19.00 34.93
C TYR A 281 -17.40 -17.63 35.35
N LEU A 282 -16.49 -17.11 34.54
CA LEU A 282 -16.09 -15.71 34.55
C LEU A 282 -16.95 -14.94 33.55
N LYS A 283 -17.62 -13.88 34.01
CA LYS A 283 -18.49 -13.03 33.18
C LYS A 283 -17.97 -11.59 33.19
N PHE A 284 -17.81 -10.99 32.03
CA PHE A 284 -17.58 -9.54 31.89
C PHE A 284 -18.92 -8.81 31.84
N LYS A 285 -19.17 -7.94 32.81
CA LYS A 285 -20.30 -7.00 32.79
C LYS A 285 -19.82 -5.67 32.25
N LEU A 286 -20.22 -5.31 31.03
CA LEU A 286 -19.88 -4.03 30.41
C LEU A 286 -20.75 -2.89 30.97
N CYS A 287 -20.24 -1.67 30.91
CA CYS A 287 -20.90 -0.47 31.43
C CYS A 287 -22.23 -0.19 30.71
N SER A 288 -23.31 -0.04 31.49
CA SER A 288 -24.68 0.21 31.00
C SER A 288 -24.92 1.63 30.49
N SER A 289 -24.00 2.58 30.71
CA SER A 289 -24.06 3.94 30.16
C SER A 289 -23.11 4.20 28.99
N CYS A 290 -22.52 3.15 28.41
CA CYS A 290 -21.68 3.30 27.21
C CYS A 290 -22.54 3.75 26.01
N ALA A 291 -22.17 4.88 25.40
CA ALA A 291 -22.92 5.49 24.30
C ALA A 291 -22.99 4.60 23.03
N TYR A 292 -22.07 3.66 22.86
CA TYR A 292 -21.93 2.83 21.66
C TYR A 292 -22.32 1.36 21.88
N GLN A 293 -23.21 1.08 22.83
CA GLN A 293 -23.62 -0.30 23.16
C GLN A 293 -24.27 -1.03 21.99
N ASN A 294 -25.19 -0.36 21.29
CA ASN A 294 -25.92 -0.97 20.18
C ASN A 294 -24.94 -1.37 19.08
N GLU A 295 -24.00 -0.48 18.76
CA GLU A 295 -22.93 -0.72 17.81
C GLU A 295 -22.03 -1.87 18.25
N PHE A 296 -21.62 -1.90 19.53
CA PHE A 296 -20.79 -2.98 20.07
C PHE A 296 -21.48 -4.35 19.90
N TRP A 297 -22.74 -4.47 20.33
CA TRP A 297 -23.47 -5.74 20.24
C TRP A 297 -23.75 -6.13 18.79
N ASN A 298 -24.03 -5.17 17.91
CA ASN A 298 -24.20 -5.43 16.49
C ASN A 298 -22.90 -5.95 15.85
N ILE A 299 -21.76 -5.33 16.17
CA ILE A 299 -20.43 -5.79 15.71
C ILE A 299 -20.16 -7.20 16.23
N LEU A 300 -20.41 -7.47 17.52
CA LEU A 300 -20.18 -8.79 18.10
C LEU A 300 -21.09 -9.85 17.49
N LYS A 301 -22.36 -9.52 17.23
CA LYS A 301 -23.29 -10.40 16.51
C LYS A 301 -22.77 -10.72 15.11
N ASN A 302 -22.28 -9.71 14.39
CA ASN A 302 -21.72 -9.88 13.05
C ASN A 302 -20.46 -10.77 13.09
N ILE A 303 -19.57 -10.58 14.07
CA ILE A 303 -18.41 -11.45 14.30
C ILE A 303 -18.85 -12.90 14.52
N ASN A 304 -19.84 -13.14 15.37
CA ASN A 304 -20.34 -14.49 15.66
C ASN A 304 -21.06 -15.14 14.47
N SER A 305 -21.54 -14.33 13.52
CA SER A 305 -22.14 -14.82 12.27
C SER A 305 -21.13 -15.11 11.17
N LEU A 306 -19.86 -14.74 11.35
CA LEU A 306 -18.83 -15.10 10.38
C LEU A 306 -18.70 -16.63 10.33
N PRO A 307 -18.58 -17.22 9.12
CA PRO A 307 -18.39 -18.66 8.99
C PRO A 307 -17.15 -19.08 9.78
N LEU A 308 -17.30 -20.16 10.57
CA LEU A 308 -16.18 -20.74 11.31
C LEU A 308 -15.07 -21.08 10.32
N LEU A 309 -13.89 -20.53 10.61
CA LEU A 309 -12.71 -20.67 9.78
C LEU A 309 -12.11 -22.07 9.95
N ASN A 310 -12.78 -23.12 9.47
CA ASN A 310 -12.17 -24.46 9.35
C ASN A 310 -10.95 -24.41 8.43
#